data_AF-L1IRZ6-F1
#
_entry.id   AF-L1IRZ6-F1
#
_cell.length_a   1.000
_cell.length_b   1.000
_cell.length_c   1.000
_cell.angle_alpha   90.00
_cell.angle_beta   90.00
_cell.angle_gamma   90.00
#
_symmetry.space_group_name_H-M   'P 1'
#
loop_
_entity.id
_entity.type
_entity.pdbx_description
1 polymer ?
#
loop_
_entity_poly.entity_id
_entity_poly.type
_entity_poly.pdbx_seq_one_letter_code
_entity_poly.pdbx_strand_id
1 'polypeptide(L)'
;MCWNEDHLQIYFAHSKTDQSGDRPRDPRRIYANPISPEICPILALGIYFLCYVPDDLCLFPGRSQYKRFMQMDTVQRAVTTHLLSLGLQPEDIGSHSIRKGSATFCASG
;
A
#
# COMPACT_ATOMS: atom_id res chain seq x y z
N MET A 1 -14.17 0.41 -5.93
CA MET A 1 -13.68 1.62 -5.25
C MET A 1 -14.67 2.72 -5.54
N CYS A 2 -14.99 3.57 -4.57
CA CYS A 2 -15.89 4.70 -4.78
C CYS A 2 -15.33 5.95 -4.08
N TRP A 3 -15.58 7.12 -4.66
CA TRP A 3 -15.28 8.38 -4.01
C TRP A 3 -16.43 8.77 -3.10
N ASN A 4 -16.13 9.24 -1.89
CA ASN A 4 -17.12 9.77 -0.96
C ASN A 4 -16.55 11.03 -0.31
N GLU A 5 -17.24 12.16 -0.49
CA GLU A 5 -16.84 13.47 0.02
C GLU A 5 -15.38 13.83 -0.32
N ASP A 6 -14.46 13.67 0.63
CA ASP A 6 -13.05 14.05 0.57
C ASP A 6 -12.07 12.85 0.47
N HIS A 7 -12.59 11.62 0.36
CA HIS A 7 -11.76 10.42 0.36
C HIS A 7 -12.18 9.35 -0.65
N LEU A 8 -11.20 8.54 -1.05
CA LEU A 8 -11.43 7.31 -1.79
C LEU A 8 -11.71 6.17 -0.81
N GLN A 9 -12.75 5.38 -1.09
CA GLN A 9 -13.09 4.19 -0.32
C GLN A 9 -12.71 2.92 -1.09
N ILE A 10 -12.04 2.01 -0.38
CA ILE A 10 -11.76 0.66 -0.85
C ILE A 10 -12.39 -0.35 0.10
N TYR A 11 -12.85 -1.47 -0.44
CA TYR A 11 -13.46 -2.56 0.32
C TYR A 11 -12.60 -3.80 0.19
N PHE A 12 -12.35 -4.46 1.30
CA PHE A 12 -11.73 -5.78 1.31
C PHE A 12 -12.81 -6.85 1.35
N ALA A 13 -12.70 -7.83 0.46
CA ALA A 13 -13.57 -9.00 0.47
C ALA A 13 -13.20 -9.94 1.63
N HIS A 14 -11.91 -10.01 1.96
CA HIS A 14 -11.37 -10.82 3.05
C HIS A 14 -10.27 -10.03 3.78
N SER A 15 -10.11 -10.31 5.06
CA SER A 15 -9.02 -9.78 5.87
C SER A 15 -8.39 -10.91 6.69
N LYS A 16 -7.27 -10.64 7.37
CA LYS A 16 -6.68 -11.64 8.29
C LYS A 16 -7.62 -12.00 9.44
N THR A 17 -8.43 -11.04 9.89
CA THR A 17 -9.38 -11.19 11.01
C THR A 17 -10.76 -11.62 10.54
N ASP A 18 -11.01 -11.63 9.24
CA ASP A 18 -12.23 -12.09 8.58
C ASP A 18 -11.88 -12.86 7.30
N GLN A 19 -11.47 -14.12 7.48
CA GLN A 19 -11.04 -14.97 6.36
C GLN A 19 -12.21 -15.44 5.50
N SER A 20 -13.40 -15.64 6.10
CA SER A 20 -14.60 -16.02 5.35
C SER A 20 -15.23 -14.83 4.62
N GLY A 21 -15.01 -13.60 5.11
CA GLY A 21 -15.56 -12.40 4.49
C GLY A 21 -17.03 -12.16 4.82
N ASP A 22 -17.51 -12.79 5.91
CA ASP A 22 -18.91 -12.77 6.32
C ASP A 22 -19.26 -11.54 7.14
N ARG A 23 -18.26 -10.77 7.60
CA ARG A 23 -18.51 -9.56 8.39
C ARG A 23 -18.93 -8.41 7.48
N PRO A 24 -19.71 -7.44 8.00
CA PRO A 24 -19.97 -6.19 7.31
C PRO A 24 -18.67 -5.55 6.83
N ARG A 25 -18.64 -5.17 5.55
CA ARG A 25 -17.43 -4.63 4.92
C ARG A 25 -17.29 -3.15 5.25
N ASP A 26 -16.51 -2.84 6.26
CA ASP A 26 -16.15 -1.46 6.55
C ASP A 26 -15.16 -0.92 5.51
N PRO A 27 -15.48 0.21 4.83
CA PRO A 27 -14.59 0.78 3.84
C PRO A 27 -13.31 1.31 4.49
N ARG A 28 -12.16 1.05 3.86
CA ARG A 28 -10.91 1.75 4.18
C ARG A 28 -10.89 3.08 3.43
N ARG A 29 -10.75 4.16 4.17
CA ARG A 29 -10.73 5.53 3.64
C ARG A 29 -9.29 5.93 3.33
N ILE A 30 -9.07 6.42 2.11
CA ILE A 30 -7.79 6.87 1.61
C ILE A 30 -7.90 8.34 1.29
N TYR A 31 -7.08 9.14 1.97
CA TYR A 31 -7.07 10.59 1.85
C TYR A 31 -5.92 11.07 0.97
N ALA A 32 -6.10 12.21 0.33
CA ALA A 32 -5.01 12.90 -0.36
C ALA A 32 -4.08 13.55 0.68
N ASN A 33 -2.78 13.55 0.38
CA ASN A 33 -1.77 14.29 1.15
C ASN A 33 -1.12 15.36 0.24
N PRO A 34 -1.69 16.58 0.17
CA PRO A 34 -1.12 17.65 -0.66
C PRO A 34 0.18 18.24 -0.09
N ILE A 35 0.46 18.03 1.20
CA ILE A 35 1.65 18.56 1.88
C ILE A 35 2.90 17.75 1.50
N SER A 36 2.76 16.43 1.41
CA SER A 36 3.83 15.50 1.00
C SER A 36 3.37 14.65 -0.19
N PRO A 37 3.36 15.23 -1.41
CA PRO A 37 2.85 14.57 -2.61
C PRO A 37 3.56 13.25 -2.93
N GLU A 38 4.84 13.12 -2.57
CA GLU A 38 5.65 11.91 -2.76
C GLU A 38 5.14 10.67 -2.01
N ILE A 39 4.33 10.87 -0.95
CA ILE A 39 3.66 9.79 -0.21
C ILE A 39 2.13 9.84 -0.36
N CYS A 40 1.59 10.66 -1.26
CA CYS A 40 0.15 10.80 -1.46
C CYS A 40 -0.42 9.64 -2.30
N PRO A 41 -1.25 8.75 -1.73
CA PRO A 41 -1.77 7.60 -2.45
C PRO A 41 -2.73 7.98 -3.58
N ILE A 42 -3.51 9.06 -3.41
CA ILE A 42 -4.43 9.56 -4.45
C ILE A 42 -3.66 10.09 -5.65
N LEU A 43 -2.61 10.88 -5.42
CA LEU A 43 -1.75 11.38 -6.49
C LEU A 43 -1.03 10.22 -7.20
N ALA A 44 -0.47 9.27 -6.44
CA ALA A 44 0.20 8.10 -7.01
C ALA A 44 -0.74 7.28 -7.91
N LEU A 45 -1.99 7.09 -7.50
CA LEU A 45 -3.00 6.40 -8.29
C LEU A 45 -3.38 7.19 -9.55
N GLY A 46 -3.50 8.52 -9.46
CA GLY A 46 -3.75 9.38 -10.61
C GLY A 46 -2.65 9.29 -11.66
N ILE A 47 -1.38 9.38 -11.24
CA ILE A 47 -0.21 9.19 -12.12
C ILE A 47 -0.24 7.80 -12.74
N TYR A 48 -0.57 6.76 -11.96
CA TYR A 48 -0.69 5.41 -12.46
C TYR A 48 -1.72 5.30 -13.60
N PHE A 49 -2.90 5.89 -13.44
CA PHE A 49 -3.96 5.88 -14.48
C PHE A 49 -3.60 6.67 -15.75
N LEU A 50 -2.74 7.68 -15.65
CA LEU A 50 -2.22 8.37 -16.82
C LEU A 50 -1.24 7.50 -17.63
N CYS A 51 -0.53 6.60 -16.95
CA CYS A 51 0.47 5.73 -17.55
C CYS A 51 -0.08 4.35 -17.94
N TYR A 52 -1.15 3.90 -17.29
CA TYR A 52 -1.68 2.55 -17.40
C TYR A 52 -3.20 2.55 -17.44
N VAL A 53 -3.76 1.81 -18.39
CA VAL A 53 -5.20 1.53 -18.46
C VAL A 53 -5.48 0.25 -17.66
N PRO A 54 -6.30 0.30 -16.60
CA PRO A 54 -6.70 -0.88 -15.84
C PRO A 54 -7.53 -1.86 -16.67
N ASP A 55 -7.52 -3.12 -16.26
CA ASP A 55 -8.49 -4.12 -16.74
C ASP A 55 -9.85 -3.90 -16.05
N ASP A 56 -10.93 -4.34 -16.67
CA ASP A 56 -12.31 -4.26 -16.15
C ASP A 56 -12.43 -4.90 -14.76
N LEU A 57 -11.61 -5.93 -14.49
CA LEU A 57 -11.64 -6.67 -13.23
C LEU A 57 -10.49 -6.33 -12.27
N CYS A 58 -9.39 -5.77 -12.76
CA CYS A 58 -8.15 -5.69 -12.00
C CYS A 58 -7.45 -4.34 -12.18
N LEU A 59 -7.25 -3.65 -11.06
CA LEU A 59 -6.53 -2.38 -11.02
C LEU A 59 -5.07 -2.50 -11.47
N PHE A 60 -4.40 -3.58 -11.03
CA PHE A 60 -3.00 -3.85 -11.33
C PHE A 60 -2.89 -5.12 -12.18
N PRO A 61 -2.04 -5.14 -13.21
CA PRO A 61 -1.89 -6.30 -14.08
C PRO A 61 -1.33 -7.51 -13.34
N GLY A 62 -1.63 -8.71 -13.82
CA GLY A 62 -1.09 -9.97 -13.31
C GLY A 62 -1.67 -10.45 -11.97
N ARG A 63 -1.27 -11.66 -11.54
CA ARG A 63 -1.86 -12.35 -10.36
C ARG A 63 -0.94 -12.46 -9.14
N SER A 64 0.32 -12.05 -9.26
CA SER A 64 1.34 -12.21 -8.21
C SER A 64 1.70 -10.89 -7.53
N GLN A 65 0.68 -10.12 -7.12
CA GLN A 65 0.86 -8.79 -6.51
C GLN A 65 1.75 -8.85 -5.26
N TYR A 66 1.57 -9.88 -4.43
CA TYR A 66 2.43 -10.12 -3.27
C TYR A 66 3.91 -10.25 -3.67
N LYS A 67 4.20 -11.11 -4.65
CA LYS A 67 5.59 -11.33 -5.11
C LYS A 67 6.19 -10.04 -5.67
N ARG A 68 5.42 -9.26 -6.42
CA ARG A 68 5.87 -7.98 -6.98
C ARG A 68 6.20 -6.98 -5.87
N PHE A 69 5.32 -6.83 -4.87
CA PHE A 69 5.56 -5.96 -3.72
C PHE A 69 6.82 -6.39 -2.94
N MET A 70 7.01 -7.70 -2.77
CA MET A 70 8.18 -8.25 -2.08
C MET A 70 9.50 -8.06 -2.84
N GLN A 71 9.45 -7.75 -4.14
CA GLN A 71 10.62 -7.46 -4.98
C GLN A 71 10.93 -5.97 -5.08
N MET A 72 10.08 -5.09 -4.53
CA MET A 72 10.35 -3.66 -4.52
C MET A 72 11.48 -3.36 -3.55
N ASP A 73 12.50 -2.66 -4.02
CA ASP A 73 13.50 -2.06 -3.15
C ASP A 73 12.87 -0.82 -2.50
N THR A 74 12.62 -0.92 -1.20
CA THR A 74 11.96 0.14 -0.42
C THR A 74 12.93 0.97 0.40
N VAL A 75 14.21 0.60 0.44
CA VAL A 75 15.20 1.31 1.26
C VAL A 75 15.90 2.34 0.39
N GLN A 76 15.49 3.60 0.51
CA GLN A 76 16.19 4.69 -0.15
C GLN A 76 17.63 4.81 0.39
N ARG A 77 18.57 5.19 -0.48
CA ARG A 77 20.00 5.34 -0.14
C ARG A 77 20.26 6.23 1.09
N ALA A 78 19.43 7.24 1.31
CA ALA A 78 19.50 8.13 2.47
C ALA A 78 19.14 7.42 3.79
N VAL A 79 18.22 6.46 3.74
CA VAL A 79 17.82 5.63 4.89
C VAL A 79 18.92 4.61 5.20
N THR A 80 19.55 4.04 4.17
CA THR A 80 20.69 3.10 4.29
C THR A 80 21.80 3.63 5.20
N THR A 81 22.25 4.88 5.00
CA THR A 81 23.31 5.48 5.81
C THR A 81 22.90 5.62 7.28
N HIS A 82 21.65 6.00 7.54
CA HIS A 82 21.14 6.12 8.90
C HIS A 82 20.99 4.75 9.58
N LEU A 83 20.52 3.73 8.86
CA LEU A 83 20.41 2.36 9.36
C LEU A 83 21.78 1.80 9.79
N LEU A 84 22.80 2.00 8.95
CA LEU A 84 24.17 1.59 9.27
C LEU A 84 24.70 2.31 10.52
N SER A 85 24.35 3.59 10.72
CA SER A 85 24.73 4.34 11.93
C SER A 85 24.09 3.79 13.21
N LEU A 86 22.96 3.09 13.08
CA LEU A 86 22.27 2.41 14.18
C LEU A 86 22.71 0.95 14.35
N GLY A 87 23.69 0.48 13.55
CA GLY A 87 24.15 -0.91 13.55
C GLY A 87 23.21 -1.88 12.85
N LEU A 88 22.22 -1.38 12.09
CA LEU A 88 21.26 -2.19 11.34
C LEU A 88 21.76 -2.40 9.91
N GLN A 89 21.60 -3.62 9.39
CA GLN A 89 21.89 -3.89 7.98
C GLN A 89 20.67 -3.47 7.13
N PRO A 90 20.85 -2.69 6.05
CA PRO A 90 19.77 -2.31 5.14
C PRO A 90 18.96 -3.51 4.63
N GLU A 91 19.64 -4.65 4.45
CA GLU A 91 19.04 -5.91 3.99
C GLU A 91 18.04 -6.50 5.01
N ASP A 92 18.16 -6.14 6.29
CA ASP A 92 17.21 -6.55 7.34
C ASP A 92 15.89 -5.78 7.25
N ILE A 93 15.86 -4.65 6.52
CA ILE A 93 14.68 -3.82 6.34
C ILE A 93 14.22 -3.88 4.90
N GLY A 94 13.02 -4.39 4.69
CA GLY A 94 12.40 -4.40 3.37
C GLY A 94 10.90 -4.52 3.42
N SER A 95 10.30 -4.87 2.29
CA SER A 95 8.85 -5.06 2.12
C SER A 95 8.22 -5.98 3.19
N HIS A 96 8.98 -6.92 3.75
CA HIS A 96 8.54 -7.76 4.87
C HIS A 96 8.20 -6.96 6.13
N SER A 97 9.03 -5.99 6.50
CA SER A 97 8.87 -5.15 7.68
C SER A 97 7.71 -4.16 7.50
N ILE A 98 7.60 -3.54 6.32
CA ILE A 98 6.48 -2.65 5.95
C ILE A 98 5.14 -3.41 6.08
N ARG A 99 5.09 -4.63 5.55
CA ARG A 99 3.89 -5.46 5.59
C ARG A 99 3.45 -5.79 7.02
N LYS A 100 4.39 -6.10 7.92
CA LYS A 100 4.08 -6.50 9.31
C LYS A 100 3.79 -5.31 10.22
N GLY A 101 4.29 -4.12 9.90
CA GLY A 101 4.05 -2.90 10.66
C GLY A 101 2.83 -2.13 10.17
N SER A 102 3.08 -0.93 9.64
CA SER A 102 2.06 0.06 9.27
C SER A 102 0.97 -0.48 8.33
N ALA A 103 1.33 -1.30 7.34
CA ALA A 103 0.35 -1.83 6.40
C ALA A 103 -0.66 -2.79 7.07
N THR A 104 -0.23 -3.58 8.05
CA THR A 104 -1.15 -4.44 8.81
C THR A 104 -2.07 -3.57 9.67
N PHE A 105 -1.54 -2.53 10.33
CA PHE A 105 -2.38 -1.60 11.10
C PHE A 105 -3.45 -0.91 10.25
N CYS A 106 -3.07 -0.36 9.09
CA CYS A 106 -4.02 0.30 8.18
C CYS A 106 -5.06 -0.66 7.58
N ALA A 107 -4.71 -1.93 7.36
CA ALA A 107 -5.59 -2.89 6.69
C ALA A 107 -6.46 -3.71 7.65
N SER A 108 -6.06 -3.89 8.91
CA SER A 108 -6.72 -4.76 9.88
C SER A 108 -7.77 -4.08 10.78
N GLY A 109 -8.04 -2.79 10.56
CA GLY A 109 -9.08 -2.02 11.25
C GLY A 109 -10.47 -2.65 11.19
#